data_AF-A0A923J7Q0-F1
#
_entry.id   AF-A0A923J7Q0-F1
#
_cell.length_a   1.000
_cell.length_b   1.000
_cell.length_c   1.000
_cell.angle_alpha   90.00
_cell.angle_beta   90.00
_cell.angle_gamma   90.00
#
_symmetry.space_group_name_H-M   'P 1'
#
loop_
_entity.id
_entity.type
_entity.pdbx_description
1 polymer ?
#
loop_
_entity_poly.entity_id
_entity_poly.type
_entity_poly.pdbx_seq_one_letter_code
_entity_poly.pdbx_strand_id
1 'polypeptide(L)' 'MRRKNVLLKLDEETNRRLIKAKDRSRRSKTAEAYLRLKDHLERFPDFYNSELAVPEVKRNSDLTS' A
#
# COMPACT_ATOMS: atom_id res chain seq x y z
N MET A 1 -23.47 -3.33 0.21
CA MET A 1 -22.06 -3.18 -0.23
C MET A 1 -21.54 -4.54 -0.69
N ARG A 2 -21.05 -4.68 -1.93
CA ARG A 2 -20.48 -5.95 -2.43
C ARG A 2 -19.06 -6.13 -1.87
N ARG A 3 -18.77 -7.28 -1.25
CA ARG A 3 -17.41 -7.65 -0.86
C ARG A 3 -16.61 -8.06 -2.10
N LYS A 4 -15.41 -7.52 -2.26
CA LYS A 4 -14.43 -7.97 -3.26
C LYS A 4 -13.41 -8.84 -2.54
N ASN A 5 -13.14 -10.02 -3.10
CA ASN A 5 -12.16 -10.96 -2.55
C ASN A 5 -10.89 -10.91 -3.39
N VAL A 6 -9.75 -11.16 -2.74
CA VAL A 6 -8.45 -11.33 -3.39
C VAL A 6 -7.87 -12.69 -3.01
N LEU A 7 -7.18 -13.36 -3.95
CA LEU A 7 -6.45 -14.59 -3.67
C LEU A 7 -4.96 -14.25 -3.47
N LEU A 8 -4.42 -14.61 -2.30
CA LEU A 8 -3.02 -14.40 -1.94
C LEU A 8 -2.23 -15.71 -2.06
N LYS A 9 -1.20 -15.72 -2.90
CA LYS A 9 -0.17 -16.76 -2.89
C LYS A 9 1.00 -16.24 -2.06
N LEU A 10 1.42 -17.02 -1.07
CA LEU A 10 2.52 -16.66 -0.17
C LEU A 10 3.67 -17.64 -0.37
N ASP A 11 4.90 -17.14 -0.37
CA ASP A 11 6.06 -17.99 -0.17
C ASP A 11 6.03 -18.64 1.22
N GLU A 12 6.90 -19.62 1.42
CA GLU A 12 6.90 -20.41 2.65
C GLU A 12 7.25 -19.56 3.87
N GLU A 13 8.18 -18.63 3.73
CA GLU A 13 8.62 -17.76 4.83
C GLU A 13 7.49 -16.82 5.29
N THR A 14 6.84 -16.14 4.36
CA THR A 14 5.72 -15.24 4.60
C THR A 14 4.54 -16.02 5.18
N ASN A 15 4.28 -17.23 4.66
CA ASN A 15 3.26 -18.11 5.20
C ASN A 15 3.52 -18.47 6.67
N ARG A 16 4.76 -18.82 7.04
CA ARG A 16 5.18 -19.10 8.42
C ARG A 16 5.04 -17.88 9.32
N ARG A 17 5.45 -16.70 8.86
CA ARG A 17 5.30 -15.43 9.60
C ARG A 17 3.83 -15.12 9.87
N LEU A 18 2.97 -15.31 8.86
CA LEU A 18 1.53 -15.11 9.00
C LEU A 18 0.89 -16.12 9.95
N ILE A 19 1.32 -17.39 9.95
CA ILE A 19 0.87 -18.41 10.91
C ILE A 19 1.18 -17.97 12.34
N LYS A 20 2.45 -17.65 12.63
CA LYS A 20 2.87 -17.16 13.96
C LYS A 20 2.09 -15.92 14.40
N ALA A 21 1.79 -15.01 13.47
CA ALA A 21 1.01 -13.82 13.77
C ALA A 21 -0.45 -14.16 14.13
N LYS A 22 -1.14 -14.96 13.31
CA LYS A 22 -2.53 -15.32 13.56
C LYS A 22 -2.70 -16.11 14.87
N ASP A 23 -1.71 -16.93 15.24
CA ASP A 23 -1.75 -17.75 16.45
C ASP A 23 -1.63 -16.86 17.69
N ARG A 24 -0.69 -15.89 17.66
CA ARG A 24 -0.56 -14.87 18.73
C ARG A 24 -1.80 -14.01 18.88
N SER A 25 -2.45 -13.63 17.78
CA SER A 25 -3.67 -12.81 17.82
C SER A 25 -4.95 -13.61 18.03
N ARG A 26 -4.88 -14.96 18.03
CA ARG A 26 -6.04 -15.88 18.02
C ARG A 26 -7.06 -15.57 16.92
N ARG A 27 -6.58 -15.18 15.74
CA ARG A 27 -7.42 -14.86 14.57
C ARG A 27 -7.35 -15.97 13.52
N SER A 28 -8.28 -15.92 12.56
CA SER A 28 -8.13 -16.71 11.34
C SER A 28 -6.97 -16.16 10.49
N LYS A 29 -6.40 -17.00 9.63
CA LYS A 29 -5.31 -16.61 8.72
C LYS A 29 -5.74 -15.46 7.81
N THR A 30 -6.97 -15.53 7.29
CA THR A 30 -7.56 -14.50 6.41
C THR A 30 -7.77 -13.17 7.14
N ALA A 31 -8.25 -13.20 8.39
CA ALA A 31 -8.45 -11.99 9.17
C ALA A 31 -7.11 -11.29 9.48
N GLU A 32 -6.08 -12.04 9.87
CA GLU A 32 -4.76 -11.48 10.12
C GLU A 32 -4.11 -10.93 8.83
N ALA A 33 -4.27 -11.63 7.70
CA ALA A 33 -3.79 -11.13 6.41
C ALA A 33 -4.50 -9.83 6.01
N TYR A 34 -5.82 -9.76 6.18
CA TYR A 34 -6.60 -8.56 5.91
C TYR A 34 -6.14 -7.38 6.78
N LEU A 35 -5.97 -7.58 8.09
CA LEU A 35 -5.53 -6.52 9.00
C LEU A 35 -4.15 -6.00 8.63
N ARG A 36 -3.21 -6.89 8.30
CA ARG A 36 -1.86 -6.50 7.86
C ARG A 36 -1.87 -5.77 6.52
N LEU A 37 -2.68 -6.21 5.57
CA LEU A 37 -2.83 -5.54 4.27
C LEU A 37 -3.45 -4.15 4.45
N LYS A 38 -4.50 -4.05 5.27
CA LYS A 38 -5.14 -2.77 5.59
C LYS A 38 -4.16 -1.80 6.25
N ASP A 39 -3.48 -2.24 7.31
CA ASP A 39 -2.47 -1.45 8.03
C ASP A 39 -1.35 -0.96 7.10
N HIS A 40 -0.85 -1.84 6.23
CA HIS A 40 0.18 -1.48 5.25
C HIS A 40 -0.30 -0.40 4.27
N LEU A 41 -1.51 -0.55 3.71
CA LEU A 41 -2.07 0.44 2.78
C LEU A 41 -2.41 1.77 3.45
N GLU A 42 -2.82 1.76 4.73
CA GLU A 42 -3.05 2.98 5.52
C GLU A 42 -1.73 3.69 5.87
N ARG A 43 -0.66 2.93 6.12
CA ARG A 43 0.67 3.48 6.44
C ARG A 43 1.44 3.97 5.22
N PHE A 44 1.24 3.34 4.08
CA PHE A 44 1.85 3.70 2.80
C PHE A 44 0.73 4.04 1.80
N PRO A 45 -0.02 5.14 2.03
CA PRO A 45 -0.98 5.61 1.06
C PRO A 45 -0.19 6.00 -0.19
N ASP A 46 -0.49 5.40 -1.34
CA ASP A 46 0.16 5.76 -2.60
C ASP A 46 0.03 7.27 -2.81
N PHE A 47 1.13 8.01 -2.73
CA PHE A 47 1.17 9.46 -2.99
C PHE A 47 1.06 9.78 -4.49
N TYR A 48 0.99 8.77 -5.36
CA TYR A 48 0.83 8.95 -6.80
C TYR A 48 -0.62 9.29 -7.16
N ASN A 49 -1.15 10.38 -6.63
CA ASN A 49 -1.94 11.31 -7.42
C ASN A 49 -0.96 12.25 -8.14
N SER A 50 -0.15 11.70 -9.05
CA SER A 50 0.65 12.49 -9.99
C SER A 50 -0.23 13.06 -11.11
N GLU A 51 -1.33 13.72 -10.78
CA GLU A 51 -1.91 14.68 -11.73
C GLU A 51 -1.03 15.95 -11.84
N LEU A 52 0.05 16.07 -11.05
CA LEU A 52 0.69 17.36 -10.75
C LEU A 52 2.21 17.45 -11.00
N ALA A 53 2.86 16.43 -11.57
CA ALA A 53 4.27 16.54 -11.97
C ALA A 53 4.42 17.19 -13.37
N VAL A 54 3.84 18.37 -13.57
CA VAL A 54 4.29 19.27 -14.63
C VAL A 54 5.49 20.05 -14.09
N PRO A 55 6.68 20.00 -14.71
CA PRO A 55 7.75 20.91 -14.36
C PRO A 55 7.26 22.32 -14.68
N GLU A 56 7.14 23.19 -13.69
CA GLU A 56 7.02 24.63 -13.95
C GLU A 56 8.24 25.06 -14.76
N VAL A 57 8.06 25.25 -16.06
CA VAL A 57 9.02 25.97 -16.89
C VAL A 57 8.99 27.41 -16.39
N LYS A 58 9.94 27.78 -15.52
CA LYS A 58 10.22 29.17 -15.20
C LYS A 58 10.60 29.87 -16.51
N ARG A 59 9.66 30.64 -17.07
CA ARG A 59 9.94 31.56 -18.17
C ARG A 59 10.88 32.62 -17.62
N ASN A 60 12.13 32.60 -18.10
CA ASN A 60 13.10 33.66 -17.84
C ASN A 60 12.56 34.97 -18.43
N SER A 61 11.99 35.82 -17.60
CA SER A 61 11.91 37.25 -17.90
C SER A 61 13.19 37.86 -17.34
N ASP A 62 14.20 38.01 -18.20
CA ASP A 62 15.24 39.05 -18.14
C ASP A 62 16.13 38.89 -19.39
N LEU A 63 16.60 40.03 -19.93
CA LEU A 63 17.16 40.30 -21.27
C LEU A 63 16.06 40.80 -22.24
N THR A 64 15.88 42.08 -22.54
CA THR A 64 16.78 43.25 -22.50
C THR A 64 15.97 44.55 -22.38
N SER A 65 16.58 45.58 -21.81
CA SER A 65 16.23 47.00 -22.07
C SER A 65 16.46 47.38 -23.53
#